data_AF-A0A7H4MHW1-F1
#
_entry.id   AF-A0A7H4MHW1-F1
#
_cell.length_a   1.000
_cell.length_b   1.000
_cell.length_c   1.000
_cell.angle_alpha   90.00
_cell.angle_beta   90.00
_cell.angle_gamma   90.00
#
_symmetry.space_group_name_H-M   'P 1'
#
loop_
_entity.id
_entity.type
_entity.pdbx_description
1 polymer ?
#
loop_
_entity_poly.entity_id
_entity_poly.type
_entity_poly.pdbx_seq_one_letter_code
_entity_poly.pdbx_strand_id
1 'polypeptide(L)' 'MEQGDAATARDLHQLWYAYRALARKHGQPQLVKAAMALRGFNGGTVRAPLKPIDDAALAELTHVMSALASDSRSGVTLAR' A
#
# COMPACT_ATOMS: atom_id res chain seq x y z
N MET A 1 13.31 5.88 -21.49
CA MET A 1 14.45 4.98 -21.21
C MET A 1 14.74 5.10 -19.73
N GLU A 2 14.83 3.98 -19.02
CA GLU A 2 15.23 3.95 -17.61
C GLU A 2 16.70 4.40 -17.47
N GLN A 3 17.05 5.14 -16.42
CA GLN A 3 18.35 5.82 -16.28
C GLN A 3 19.51 4.90 -15.84
N GLY A 4 19.24 3.63 -15.50
CA GLY A 4 20.26 2.70 -15.02
C GLY A 4 20.74 2.95 -13.59
N ASP A 5 20.11 3.86 -12.84
CA ASP A 5 20.46 4.14 -11.45
C ASP A 5 19.95 3.05 -10.50
N ALA A 6 20.78 2.03 -10.31
CA ALA A 6 20.48 0.91 -9.44
C ALA A 6 20.38 1.28 -7.95
N ALA A 7 21.09 2.33 -7.50
CA ALA A 7 21.08 2.74 -6.10
C ALA A 7 19.73 3.37 -5.76
N THR A 8 19.29 4.35 -6.56
CA THR A 8 17.97 4.96 -6.40
C THR A 8 16.86 3.93 -6.54
N ALA A 9 16.95 3.01 -7.51
CA ALA A 9 15.96 1.96 -7.69
C ALA A 9 15.83 1.05 -6.45
N ARG A 10 16.96 0.66 -5.84
CA ARG A 10 16.97 -0.12 -4.60
C ARG A 10 16.29 0.65 -3.46
N ASP A 11 16.63 1.92 -3.29
CA ASP A 11 16.12 2.71 -2.17
C ASP A 11 14.61 2.94 -2.30
N LEU A 12 14.12 3.25 -3.52
CA LEU A 12 12.68 3.32 -3.81
C LEU A 12 11.99 1.97 -3.58
N HIS A 13 12.63 0.87 -3.95
CA HIS A 13 12.09 -0.46 -3.75
C HIS A 13 11.92 -0.82 -2.26
N GLN A 14 12.85 -0.36 -1.41
CA GLN A 14 12.84 -0.58 0.04
C GLN A 14 11.68 0.14 0.74
N LEU A 15 11.25 1.32 0.27
CA LEU A 15 10.10 2.05 0.83
C LEU A 15 8.85 1.15 0.91
N TRP A 16 8.69 0.24 -0.04
CA TRP A 16 7.52 -0.63 -0.15
C TRP A 16 7.60 -1.92 0.71
N TYR A 17 8.68 -2.17 1.43
CA TYR A 17 8.87 -3.43 2.17
C TYR A 17 7.80 -3.68 3.22
N ALA A 18 7.49 -2.67 4.05
CA ALA A 18 6.45 -2.79 5.08
C ALA A 18 5.08 -3.09 4.46
N TYR A 19 4.71 -2.37 3.39
CA TYR A 19 3.48 -2.61 2.64
C TYR A 19 3.40 -4.04 2.09
N ARG A 20 4.47 -4.51 1.44
CA ARG A 20 4.50 -5.88 0.88
C ARG A 20 4.50 -6.94 1.96
N ALA A 21 5.08 -6.68 3.13
CA ALA A 21 4.99 -7.59 4.28
C ALA A 21 3.54 -7.73 4.76
N LEU A 22 2.83 -6.61 4.88
CA LEU A 22 1.43 -6.61 5.27
C LEU A 22 0.55 -7.31 4.22
N ALA A 23 0.80 -7.06 2.93
CA ALA A 23 0.10 -7.71 1.81
C ALA A 23 0.26 -9.25 1.83
N ARG A 24 1.44 -9.75 2.22
CA ARG A 24 1.71 -11.18 2.37
C ARG A 24 0.97 -11.79 3.56
N LYS A 25 0.79 -11.04 4.65
CA LYS A 25 0.10 -11.48 5.88
C LYS A 25 -1.43 -11.54 5.70
N HIS A 26 -2.02 -10.54 5.05
CA HIS A 26 -3.48 -10.37 4.99
C HIS A 26 -4.11 -10.69 3.62
N GLY A 27 -3.30 -11.00 2.62
CA GLY A 27 -3.76 -11.25 1.25
C GLY A 27 -3.70 -9.99 0.38
N GLN A 28 -3.12 -10.12 -0.81
CA GLN A 28 -2.88 -8.99 -1.70
C GLN A 28 -4.18 -8.32 -2.20
N PRO A 29 -5.23 -9.04 -2.67
CA PRO A 29 -6.43 -8.38 -3.18
C PRO A 29 -7.16 -7.55 -2.12
N GLN A 30 -7.28 -8.07 -0.90
CA GLN A 30 -7.93 -7.39 0.21
C GLN A 30 -7.17 -6.12 0.61
N LEU A 31 -5.86 -6.24 0.76
CA LEU A 31 -5.02 -5.15 1.22
C LEU A 31 -4.89 -4.05 0.18
N VAL A 32 -4.76 -4.41 -1.11
CA VAL A 32 -4.74 -3.44 -2.21
C VAL A 32 -6.05 -2.67 -2.29
N LYS A 33 -7.21 -3.33 -2.13
CA LYS A 33 -8.51 -2.63 -2.12
C LYS A 33 -8.59 -1.61 -0.98
N ALA A 34 -8.17 -1.98 0.22
CA ALA A 34 -8.13 -1.07 1.36
C ALA A 34 -7.15 0.10 1.13
N ALA A 35 -5.95 -0.17 0.58
CA ALA A 35 -4.96 0.85 0.27
C ALA A 35 -5.44 1.82 -0.83
N MET A 36 -6.17 1.31 -1.83
CA MET A 36 -6.81 2.14 -2.85
C MET A 36 -7.89 3.04 -2.23
N ALA A 37 -8.70 2.53 -1.31
CA ALA A 37 -9.70 3.33 -0.60
C ALA A 37 -9.04 4.47 0.20
N LEU A 38 -7.94 4.19 0.92
CA LEU A 38 -7.15 5.21 1.63
C LEU A 38 -6.58 6.30 0.70
N ARG A 39 -6.36 5.97 -0.58
CA ARG A 39 -5.90 6.91 -1.61
C ARG A 39 -7.05 7.62 -2.34
N GLY A 40 -8.30 7.42 -1.91
CA GLY A 40 -9.48 8.08 -2.47
C GLY A 40 -10.11 7.41 -3.68
N PHE A 41 -9.67 6.20 -4.05
CA PHE A 41 -10.28 5.47 -5.16
C PHE A 41 -11.58 4.79 -4.72
N ASN A 42 -12.67 5.03 -5.46
CA ASN A 42 -13.93 4.30 -5.26
C ASN A 42 -13.91 2.98 -6.04
N GLY A 43 -13.34 1.94 -5.41
CA GLY A 43 -13.24 0.60 -6.00
C GLY A 43 -14.25 -0.43 -5.47
N GLY A 44 -15.06 -0.08 -4.47
CA GLY A 44 -15.83 -1.06 -3.69
C GLY A 44 -14.95 -2.08 -2.95
N THR A 45 -15.57 -3.11 -2.37
CA THR A 45 -14.87 -4.15 -1.62
C THR A 45 -14.39 -5.30 -2.52
N VAL A 46 -13.58 -6.19 -1.98
CA VAL A 46 -13.32 -7.50 -2.62
C VAL A 46 -14.63 -8.29 -2.77
N ARG A 47 -14.68 -9.15 -3.80
CA ARG A 47 -15.80 -10.07 -4.02
C ARG A 47 -15.59 -11.37 -3.24
N ALA A 48 -16.69 -12.02 -2.85
CA ALA A 48 -16.65 -13.35 -2.25
C ALA A 48 -15.91 -14.36 -3.16
N PRO A 49 -15.19 -15.34 -2.58
CA PRO A 49 -15.14 -15.69 -1.15
C PRO A 49 -14.19 -14.84 -0.31
N LEU A 50 -13.47 -13.89 -0.91
CA LEU A 50 -12.59 -12.99 -0.19
C LEU A 50 -13.42 -12.01 0.67
N LYS A 51 -12.98 -11.79 1.90
CA LYS A 51 -13.56 -10.82 2.83
C LYS A 51 -12.64 -9.60 2.93
N PRO A 52 -13.15 -8.40 3.24
CA PRO A 52 -12.31 -7.26 3.60
C PRO A 52 -11.33 -7.61 4.73
N ILE A 53 -10.23 -6.86 4.85
CA ILE A 53 -9.36 -6.93 6.01
C ILE A 53 -10.10 -6.46 7.27
N ASP A 54 -9.69 -6.94 8.44
CA ASP A 54 -10.25 -6.50 9.73
C ASP A 54 -9.72 -5.12 10.16
N ASP A 55 -10.29 -4.58 11.23
CA ASP A 55 -9.95 -3.24 11.74
C ASP A 55 -8.51 -3.13 12.22
N ALA A 56 -7.94 -4.21 12.78
CA ALA A 56 -6.55 -4.24 13.23
C ALA A 56 -5.59 -4.15 12.03
N ALA A 57 -5.84 -4.94 10.98
CA ALA A 57 -5.10 -4.89 9.73
C ALA A 57 -5.28 -3.54 9.01
N LEU A 58 -6.47 -2.92 9.09
CA LEU A 58 -6.71 -1.59 8.55
C LEU A 58 -5.92 -0.52 9.29
N ALA A 59 -5.81 -0.60 10.61
CA ALA A 59 -4.98 0.31 11.40
C ALA A 59 -3.48 0.16 11.06
N GLU A 60 -2.97 -1.08 10.98
CA GLU A 60 -1.59 -1.38 10.53
C GLU A 60 -1.35 -0.81 9.11
N LEU A 61 -2.30 -1.02 8.20
CA LEU A 61 -2.21 -0.51 6.83
C LEU A 61 -2.20 1.02 6.79
N THR A 62 -3.06 1.68 7.57
CA THR A 62 -3.14 3.14 7.63
C THR A 62 -1.82 3.74 8.10
N HIS A 63 -1.18 3.13 9.10
CA HIS A 63 0.15 3.54 9.57
C HIS A 63 1.21 3.42 8.45
N VAL A 64 1.28 2.26 7.77
CA VAL A 64 2.23 2.04 6.66
C VAL A 64 1.99 3.00 5.50
N MET A 65 0.73 3.22 5.12
CA MET A 65 0.36 4.13 4.03
C MET A 65 0.66 5.59 4.37
N SER A 66 0.51 5.99 5.64
CA SER A 66 0.89 7.31 6.12
C SER A 66 2.40 7.52 6.07
N ALA A 67 3.18 6.50 6.45
CA ALA A 67 4.64 6.53 6.32
C ALA A 67 5.07 6.68 4.86
N LEU A 68 4.46 5.92 3.94
CA LEU A 68 4.71 6.08 2.50
C LEU A 68 4.36 7.49 2.01
N ALA A 69 3.19 8.01 2.38
CA ALA A 69 2.75 9.34 1.97
C ALA A 69 3.62 10.49 2.52
N SER A 70 4.31 10.26 3.64
CA SER A 70 5.26 11.22 4.20
C SER A 70 6.56 11.33 3.39
N ASP A 71 6.90 10.32 2.60
CA ASP A 71 8.04 10.35 1.68
C ASP A 71 7.56 10.62 0.25
N SER A 72 7.82 11.82 -0.25
CA SER A 72 7.39 12.25 -1.58
C SER A 72 7.93 11.37 -2.71
N ARG A 73 9.00 10.61 -2.48
CA ARG A 73 9.58 9.68 -3.46
C ARG A 73 8.70 8.44 -3.69
N SER A 74 7.78 8.13 -2.78
CA SER A 74 6.88 6.98 -2.92
C SER A 74 5.77 7.20 -3.96
N GLY A 75 5.43 8.46 -4.28
CA GLY A 75 4.29 8.81 -5.11
C GLY A 75 2.92 8.48 -4.47
N VAL A 76 2.88 8.13 -3.19
CA VAL A 76 1.64 7.85 -2.47
C VAL A 76 1.01 9.16 -1.99
N THR A 77 -0.29 9.30 -2.23
CA THR A 77 -1.11 10.40 -1.72
C THR A 77 -2.37 9.79 -1.11
N LEU A 78 -2.71 10.20 0.11
CA LEU A 78 -3.91 9.76 0.81
C LEU A 78 -5.05 10.76 0.59
N ALA A 79 -6.28 10.25 0.62
CA ALA A 79 -7.47 11.09 0.67
C ALA A 79 -7.47 11.90 1.98
N ARG A 80 -8.01 13.11 1.93
CA ARG A 80 -8.23 13.95 3.11
C ARG A 80 -9.47 13.52 3.87
#